data_AF-E1VG02-F1
#
_entry.id   AF-E1VG02-F1
#
_cell.length_a   1.000
_cell.length_b   1.000
_cell.length_c   1.000
_cell.angle_alpha   90.00
_cell.angle_beta   90.00
_cell.angle_gamma   90.00
#
_symmetry.space_group_name_H-M   'P 1'
#
loop_
_entity.id
_entity.type
_entity.pdbx_description
1 polymer ?
#
loop_
_entity_poly.entity_id
_entity_poly.type
_entity_poly.pdbx_seq_one_letter_code
_entity_poly.pdbx_strand_id
1 'polypeptide(L)'
;MSAVNVNLVSNATSSKAASSKAASSKAILGAALLGLALTGCGGGGGSSSGGDAGMTGSTQTGNSTNQIREGRFLDAAVSNARYVTLTPDGKVSMSGFTAEDGSFFFRDGETVSFFIGDILLGKAAAAGIVTPSALVDGANSSDALPNMLRFLQTLDTDADPYNGIQISQLVHEHSTNLKVDFDRLKGDFEVQSALTGLLAMATNSPTMPTVFAALDHFRTTMLNAYDSNSGETVLNLVGTKWRSTFSSEACGDTSVELTHTFNKLGHFTTGYHDLKQRDDGSCKGSSLAVLMALYENDDMFSCANGCSLTDLNRTVRINGPEAHDATIVHAPGTSTITIIHQYDDGREVLETMKKV
;
A
#
# COMPACT_ATOMS: atom_id res chain seq x y z
N MET A 1 -21.04 2.37 10.17
CA MET A 1 -19.65 2.87 10.13
C MET A 1 -19.55 4.02 11.12
N SER A 2 -18.94 3.79 12.29
CA SER A 2 -18.78 4.82 13.32
C SER A 2 -17.64 5.76 12.96
N ALA A 3 -17.94 7.05 12.79
CA ALA A 3 -16.96 8.10 12.59
C ALA A 3 -16.28 8.45 13.93
N VAL A 4 -14.95 8.36 13.97
CA VAL A 4 -14.14 8.84 15.09
C VAL A 4 -13.75 10.29 14.81
N ASN A 5 -14.10 11.18 15.72
CA ASN A 5 -13.85 12.62 15.64
C ASN A 5 -12.52 12.94 16.34
N VAL A 6 -11.50 13.38 15.60
CA VAL A 6 -10.20 13.77 16.18
C VAL A 6 -9.99 15.27 15.94
N ASN A 7 -9.93 16.02 17.04
CA ASN A 7 -9.75 17.46 17.08
C ASN A 7 -8.24 17.74 17.24
N LEU A 8 -7.59 18.31 16.21
CA LEU A 8 -6.16 18.68 16.25
C LEU A 8 -6.02 20.19 16.46
N VAL A 9 -5.49 20.56 17.64
CA VAL A 9 -5.08 21.93 17.95
C VAL A 9 -3.64 22.12 17.47
N SER A 10 -3.45 23.02 16.50
CA SER A 10 -2.16 23.45 15.98
C SER A 10 -1.48 24.40 16.97
N ASN A 11 -0.21 24.16 17.30
CA ASN A 11 0.64 25.17 17.93
C ASN A 11 1.95 25.26 17.15
N ALA A 12 2.15 26.40 16.48
CA ALA A 12 3.32 26.70 15.68
C ALA A 12 4.32 27.54 16.50
N THR A 13 5.57 27.10 16.57
CA THR A 13 6.71 27.96 16.95
C THR A 13 7.82 27.80 15.93
N SER A 14 8.29 28.94 15.42
CA SER A 14 9.33 29.05 14.40
C SER A 14 10.71 29.07 15.04
N SER A 15 11.69 28.46 14.38
CA SER A 15 13.11 28.72 14.65
C SER A 15 13.87 28.91 13.34
N LYS A 16 14.59 30.04 13.29
CA LYS A 16 15.34 30.58 12.15
C LYS A 16 16.49 29.66 11.70
N ALA A 17 16.67 29.60 10.39
CA ALA A 17 17.82 29.00 9.71
C ALA A 17 19.11 29.83 9.90
N ALA A 18 20.24 29.14 10.04
CA ALA A 18 21.58 29.71 9.88
C ALA A 18 22.26 29.00 8.69
N SER A 19 22.72 29.78 7.71
CA SER A 19 23.42 29.31 6.52
C SER A 19 24.92 29.22 6.76
N SER A 20 25.59 28.21 6.20
CA SER A 20 27.03 28.24 5.94
C SER A 20 27.34 27.74 4.52
N LYS A 21 27.99 28.60 3.72
CA LYS A 21 28.55 28.33 2.39
C LYS A 21 29.92 27.65 2.49
N ALA A 22 30.27 26.93 1.42
CA ALA A 22 31.60 26.64 0.82
C ALA A 22 31.74 25.13 0.52
N ALA A 23 32.33 24.64 -0.56
CA ALA A 23 32.93 25.21 -1.76
C ALA A 23 32.95 24.11 -2.85
N SER A 24 32.85 24.49 -4.13
CA SER A 24 33.01 23.57 -5.27
C SER A 24 34.49 23.40 -5.63
N SER A 25 34.92 22.17 -5.91
CA SER A 25 36.16 21.91 -6.67
C SER A 25 35.86 20.99 -7.84
N LYS A 26 36.23 21.46 -9.04
CA LYS A 26 36.19 20.72 -10.30
C LYS A 26 37.42 19.81 -10.38
N ALA A 27 37.24 18.60 -10.90
CA ALA A 27 38.30 17.84 -11.55
C ALA A 27 37.74 17.21 -12.84
N ILE A 28 38.45 17.45 -13.92
CA ILE A 28 38.28 16.92 -15.28
C ILE A 28 39.19 15.69 -15.40
N LEU A 29 38.74 14.67 -16.15
CA LEU A 29 39.46 13.66 -16.97
C LEU A 29 38.49 12.46 -17.04
N GLY A 30 38.24 11.73 -18.12
CA GLY A 30 38.85 11.57 -19.43
C GLY A 30 38.21 10.30 -20.03
N ALA A 31 38.02 10.29 -21.35
CA ALA A 31 37.26 9.31 -22.12
C ALA A 31 37.72 7.84 -22.03
N ALA A 32 36.80 6.90 -22.29
CA ALA A 32 37.06 5.72 -23.14
C ALA A 32 35.77 4.98 -23.53
N LEU A 33 35.58 4.83 -24.84
CA LEU A 33 34.66 3.89 -25.49
C LEU A 33 35.06 2.43 -25.21
N LEU A 34 34.08 1.54 -25.03
CA LEU A 34 34.19 0.18 -25.57
C LEU A 34 32.80 -0.48 -25.65
N GLY A 35 32.28 -0.60 -26.88
CA GLY A 35 31.14 -1.44 -27.19
C GLY A 35 31.55 -2.91 -27.24
N LEU A 36 30.78 -3.79 -26.61
CA LEU A 36 30.82 -5.21 -26.86
C LEU A 36 29.49 -5.62 -27.51
N ALA A 37 29.60 -6.04 -28.76
CA ALA A 37 28.57 -6.76 -29.49
C ALA A 37 28.42 -8.16 -28.91
N LEU A 38 27.19 -8.55 -28.56
CA LEU A 38 26.85 -9.93 -28.25
C LEU A 38 26.74 -10.71 -29.56
N THR A 39 27.65 -11.68 -29.72
CA THR A 39 27.62 -12.71 -30.75
C THR A 39 26.58 -13.77 -30.40
N GLY A 40 25.74 -14.10 -31.38
CA GLY A 40 24.82 -15.22 -31.32
C GLY A 40 25.49 -16.58 -31.52
N CYS A 41 24.89 -17.60 -30.91
CA CYS A 41 25.01 -19.02 -31.22
C CYS A 41 23.65 -19.60 -30.73
N GLY A 42 22.82 -20.29 -31.49
CA GLY A 42 23.10 -21.24 -32.57
C GLY A 42 22.72 -22.64 -32.07
N GLY A 43 21.57 -23.17 -32.48
CA GLY A 43 21.16 -24.54 -32.16
C GLY A 43 19.73 -24.87 -32.61
N GLY A 44 19.60 -25.48 -33.78
CA GLY A 44 18.34 -25.97 -34.35
C GLY A 44 18.32 -27.49 -34.54
N GLY A 45 17.12 -28.00 -34.88
CA GLY A 45 16.80 -29.38 -35.28
C GLY A 45 15.58 -29.89 -34.49
N GLY A 46 14.50 -30.43 -35.07
CA GLY A 46 14.18 -30.85 -36.43
C GLY A 46 13.25 -32.07 -36.36
N SER A 47 12.05 -31.92 -36.94
CA SER A 47 11.22 -32.98 -37.56
C SER A 47 10.33 -33.93 -36.73
N SER A 48 9.03 -33.61 -36.76
CA SER A 48 7.86 -34.43 -37.14
C SER A 48 7.70 -35.89 -36.69
N SER A 49 6.59 -36.19 -36.03
CA SER A 49 5.67 -37.26 -36.46
C SER A 49 4.24 -36.98 -35.97
N GLY A 50 3.29 -37.08 -36.89
CA GLY A 50 1.87 -36.92 -36.62
C GLY A 50 1.31 -38.12 -35.86
N GLY A 51 0.33 -37.83 -35.01
CA GLY A 51 -0.47 -38.81 -34.27
C GLY A 51 -1.75 -38.13 -33.83
N ASP A 52 -2.73 -38.14 -34.72
CA ASP A 52 -4.10 -37.74 -34.45
C ASP A 52 -4.73 -38.81 -33.53
N ALA A 53 -5.08 -38.43 -32.30
CA ALA A 53 -5.92 -39.20 -31.41
C ALA A 53 -6.63 -38.24 -30.45
N GLY A 54 -7.96 -38.27 -30.50
CA GLY A 54 -8.84 -37.24 -29.95
C GLY A 54 -8.56 -36.87 -28.49
N MET A 55 -8.35 -35.57 -28.27
CA MET A 55 -8.33 -34.97 -26.95
C MET A 55 -9.78 -34.67 -26.55
N THR A 56 -10.39 -35.62 -25.86
CA THR A 56 -11.58 -35.36 -25.03
C THR A 56 -11.26 -34.20 -24.10
N GLY A 57 -12.03 -33.12 -24.21
CA GLY A 57 -11.99 -31.98 -23.32
C GLY A 57 -12.32 -32.41 -21.88
N SER A 58 -11.29 -32.82 -21.15
CA SER A 58 -11.31 -32.81 -19.70
C SER A 58 -11.11 -31.36 -19.28
N THR A 59 -12.23 -30.67 -19.04
CA THR A 59 -12.26 -29.47 -18.23
C THR A 59 -11.64 -29.83 -16.87
N GLN A 60 -10.34 -29.59 -16.71
CA GLN A 60 -9.70 -29.60 -15.41
C GLN A 60 -10.30 -28.41 -14.64
N THR A 61 -11.36 -28.68 -13.90
CA THR A 61 -11.69 -27.93 -12.70
C THR A 61 -10.60 -28.24 -11.66
N GLY A 62 -9.40 -27.72 -11.92
CA GLY A 62 -8.29 -27.78 -10.99
C GLY A 62 -8.66 -26.98 -9.76
N ASN A 63 -8.80 -27.66 -8.63
CA ASN A 63 -8.98 -27.08 -7.32
C ASN A 63 -7.88 -26.03 -7.07
N SER A 64 -8.20 -24.74 -7.27
CA SER A 64 -7.25 -23.62 -7.20
C SER A 64 -6.62 -23.44 -5.81
N THR A 65 -7.15 -24.12 -4.79
CA THR A 65 -6.68 -24.04 -3.39
C THR A 65 -5.37 -24.77 -3.11
N ASN A 66 -4.79 -25.49 -4.08
CA ASN A 66 -3.53 -26.25 -3.85
C ASN A 66 -2.30 -25.64 -4.54
N GLN A 67 -2.45 -24.52 -5.25
CA GLN A 67 -1.31 -23.82 -5.85
C GLN A 67 -0.56 -23.06 -4.76
N ILE A 68 0.77 -23.20 -4.75
CA ILE A 68 1.63 -22.38 -3.88
C ILE A 68 1.66 -20.98 -4.48
N ARG A 69 1.32 -20.00 -3.65
CA ARG A 69 1.43 -18.57 -3.94
C ARG A 69 2.51 -17.95 -3.09
N GLU A 70 2.94 -16.78 -3.53
CA GLU A 70 3.89 -15.93 -2.85
C GLU A 70 3.17 -14.69 -2.34
N GLY A 71 3.43 -14.33 -1.09
CA GLY A 71 2.94 -13.10 -0.45
C GLY A 71 4.10 -12.35 0.17
N ARG A 72 3.90 -11.08 0.53
CA ARG A 72 4.94 -10.23 1.12
C ARG A 72 4.47 -9.68 2.47
N PHE A 73 5.34 -9.73 3.49
CA PHE A 73 5.08 -9.11 4.78
C PHE A 73 5.66 -7.69 4.83
N LEU A 74 4.80 -6.67 4.90
CA LEU A 74 5.16 -5.28 4.64
C LEU A 74 4.92 -4.31 5.81
N ASP A 75 6.04 -3.80 6.34
CA ASP A 75 6.31 -2.54 7.03
C ASP A 75 7.71 -2.12 6.55
N ALA A 76 7.81 -1.66 5.30
CA ALA A 76 8.84 -2.05 4.34
C ALA A 76 8.98 -3.58 4.20
N ALA A 77 9.89 -4.08 3.34
CA ALA A 77 10.13 -5.51 3.25
C ALA A 77 10.69 -6.02 4.59
N VAL A 78 9.88 -6.74 5.38
CA VAL A 78 10.34 -7.34 6.63
C VAL A 78 11.00 -8.67 6.32
N SER A 79 12.33 -8.68 6.35
CA SER A 79 13.14 -9.85 6.03
C SER A 79 13.53 -10.64 7.27
N ASN A 80 13.70 -11.94 7.07
CA ASN A 80 14.05 -12.90 8.11
C ASN A 80 13.03 -12.99 9.27
N ALA A 81 11.76 -12.66 9.06
CA ALA A 81 10.71 -12.97 10.03
C ALA A 81 10.28 -14.43 9.86
N ARG A 82 10.21 -15.20 10.96
CA ARG A 82 9.74 -16.59 10.90
C ARG A 82 8.25 -16.61 10.60
N TYR A 83 7.79 -17.43 9.66
CA TYR A 83 6.37 -17.61 9.36
C TYR A 83 5.94 -19.07 9.46
N VAL A 84 4.66 -19.28 9.77
CA VAL A 84 3.98 -20.57 9.71
C VAL A 84 2.62 -20.35 9.08
N THR A 85 2.28 -21.10 8.03
CA THR A 85 0.94 -21.12 7.45
C THR A 85 0.16 -22.34 7.89
N LEU A 86 -1.13 -22.14 8.18
CA LEU A 86 -2.05 -23.17 8.58
C LEU A 86 -3.19 -23.29 7.59
N THR A 87 -3.53 -24.52 7.23
CA THR A 87 -4.77 -24.84 6.50
C THR A 87 -6.01 -24.51 7.36
N PRO A 88 -7.22 -24.43 6.75
CA PRO A 88 -8.46 -24.21 7.49
C PRO A 88 -8.73 -25.25 8.60
N ASP A 89 -8.25 -26.48 8.46
CA ASP A 89 -8.33 -27.54 9.48
C ASP A 89 -7.20 -27.49 10.53
N GLY A 90 -6.38 -26.44 10.51
CA GLY A 90 -5.38 -26.15 11.55
C GLY A 90 -4.05 -26.90 11.39
N LYS A 91 -3.77 -27.53 10.25
CA LYS A 91 -2.51 -28.21 10.00
C LYS A 91 -1.47 -27.26 9.45
N VAL A 92 -0.22 -27.44 9.89
CA VAL A 92 0.92 -26.72 9.30
C VAL A 92 1.04 -27.11 7.83
N SER A 93 0.97 -26.12 6.97
CA SER A 93 1.12 -26.26 5.52
C SER A 93 2.52 -25.87 5.08
N MET A 94 2.98 -24.69 5.51
CA MET A 94 4.31 -24.17 5.20
C MET A 94 4.91 -23.48 6.41
N SER A 95 6.23 -23.40 6.45
CA SER A 95 6.97 -22.62 7.45
C SER A 95 8.33 -22.25 6.92
N GLY A 96 8.85 -21.10 7.33
CA GLY A 96 10.16 -20.64 6.92
C GLY A 96 10.47 -19.26 7.50
N PHE A 97 11.32 -18.52 6.81
CA PHE A 97 11.63 -17.13 7.08
C PHE A 97 11.31 -16.30 5.85
N THR A 98 10.86 -15.06 6.05
CA THR A 98 10.64 -14.14 4.94
C THR A 98 11.96 -13.82 4.23
N ALA A 99 11.95 -13.70 2.91
CA ALA A 99 13.14 -13.32 2.15
C ALA A 99 13.45 -11.82 2.28
N GLU A 100 14.52 -11.37 1.62
CA GLU A 100 14.98 -9.97 1.63
C GLU A 100 13.89 -8.96 1.20
N ASP A 101 13.06 -9.35 0.23
CA ASP A 101 11.95 -8.54 -0.26
C ASP A 101 10.64 -8.72 0.55
N GLY A 102 10.72 -9.42 1.68
CA GLY A 102 9.60 -9.75 2.57
C GLY A 102 8.76 -10.94 2.13
N SER A 103 9.15 -11.66 1.07
CA SER A 103 8.36 -12.75 0.50
C SER A 103 8.25 -13.97 1.41
N PHE A 104 7.09 -14.62 1.38
CA PHE A 104 6.79 -15.90 2.03
C PHE A 104 5.83 -16.71 1.16
N PHE A 105 5.78 -18.03 1.37
CA PHE A 105 4.90 -18.91 0.59
C PHE A 105 3.66 -19.33 1.38
N PHE A 106 2.53 -19.47 0.68
CA PHE A 106 1.25 -19.88 1.23
C PHE A 106 0.35 -20.53 0.17
N ARG A 107 -0.81 -21.04 0.57
CA ARG A 107 -1.91 -21.42 -0.35
C ARG A 107 -3.19 -20.66 -0.04
N ASP A 108 -4.08 -20.55 -1.01
CA ASP A 108 -5.37 -19.88 -0.89
C ASP A 108 -6.21 -20.44 0.28
N GLY A 109 -6.76 -19.54 1.08
CA GLY A 109 -7.58 -19.90 2.25
C GLY A 109 -6.78 -20.25 3.50
N GLU A 110 -5.45 -20.24 3.45
CA GLU A 110 -4.61 -20.42 4.63
C GLU A 110 -4.58 -19.17 5.53
N THR A 111 -4.17 -19.38 6.77
CA THR A 111 -3.79 -18.30 7.68
C THR A 111 -2.30 -18.31 7.89
N VAL A 112 -1.68 -17.15 8.08
CA VAL A 112 -0.25 -17.00 8.34
C VAL A 112 -0.03 -16.38 9.72
N SER A 113 0.96 -16.89 10.45
CA SER A 113 1.46 -16.29 11.68
C SER A 113 2.93 -15.94 11.52
N PHE A 114 3.30 -14.73 11.91
CA PHE A 114 4.67 -14.24 11.89
C PHE A 114 5.26 -14.15 13.29
N PHE A 115 6.55 -14.43 13.40
CA PHE A 115 7.29 -14.51 14.64
C PHE A 115 8.68 -13.92 14.52
N ILE A 116 9.17 -13.39 15.64
CA ILE A 116 10.58 -13.08 15.85
C ILE A 116 11.07 -13.94 17.01
N GLY A 117 11.79 -15.02 16.69
CA GLY A 117 12.09 -16.07 17.68
C GLY A 117 10.78 -16.73 18.14
N ASP A 118 10.50 -16.63 19.43
CA ASP A 118 9.25 -17.12 20.03
C ASP A 118 8.19 -16.02 20.20
N ILE A 119 8.53 -14.76 19.91
CA ILE A 119 7.59 -13.64 19.98
C ILE A 119 6.63 -13.75 18.79
N LEU A 120 5.37 -14.03 19.07
CA LEU A 120 4.29 -13.94 18.09
C LEU A 120 4.00 -12.46 17.77
N LEU A 121 4.16 -12.07 16.52
CA LEU A 121 3.72 -10.76 16.04
C LEU A 121 2.18 -10.77 15.89
N GLY A 122 1.64 -11.79 15.25
CA GLY A 122 0.20 -11.94 15.12
C GLY A 122 -0.18 -12.94 14.05
N LYS A 123 -1.46 -12.95 13.71
CA LYS A 123 -2.04 -13.89 12.74
C LYS A 123 -2.97 -13.13 11.80
N ALA A 124 -2.92 -13.45 10.52
CA ALA A 124 -3.84 -12.92 9.51
C ALA A 124 -4.22 -14.01 8.49
N ALA A 125 -5.20 -13.71 7.63
CA ALA A 125 -5.38 -14.46 6.39
C ALA A 125 -4.12 -14.31 5.51
N ALA A 126 -3.66 -15.41 4.93
CA ALA A 126 -2.53 -15.37 4.02
C ALA A 126 -2.96 -14.76 2.68
N ALA A 127 -2.23 -13.76 2.21
CA ALA A 127 -2.53 -13.00 1.00
C ALA A 127 -1.25 -12.50 0.32
N GLY A 128 -1.39 -11.96 -0.89
CA GLY A 128 -0.24 -11.41 -1.65
C GLY A 128 0.48 -10.28 -0.90
N ILE A 129 -0.23 -9.54 -0.06
CA ILE A 129 0.34 -8.58 0.89
C ILE A 129 -0.28 -8.85 2.25
N VAL A 130 0.57 -8.98 3.27
CA VAL A 130 0.19 -9.00 4.68
C VAL A 130 0.95 -7.89 5.38
N THR A 131 0.30 -7.17 6.28
CA THR A 131 0.88 -5.99 6.95
C THR A 131 0.68 -6.09 8.46
N PRO A 132 1.43 -5.32 9.26
CA PRO A 132 1.17 -5.21 10.69
C PRO A 132 -0.28 -4.88 11.05
N SER A 133 -0.97 -4.06 10.23
CA SER A 133 -2.39 -3.75 10.47
C SER A 133 -3.30 -4.97 10.35
N ALA A 134 -2.97 -5.93 9.47
CA ALA A 134 -3.69 -7.19 9.38
C ALA A 134 -3.38 -8.14 10.55
N LEU A 135 -2.16 -8.09 11.11
CA LEU A 135 -1.76 -8.94 12.23
C LEU A 135 -2.38 -8.55 13.57
N VAL A 136 -2.70 -7.26 13.73
CA VAL A 136 -3.38 -6.71 14.91
C VAL A 136 -4.87 -6.48 14.66
N ASP A 137 -5.42 -7.07 13.60
CA ASP A 137 -6.87 -7.05 13.40
C ASP A 137 -7.56 -7.79 14.55
N GLY A 138 -8.49 -7.11 15.23
CA GLY A 138 -9.11 -7.61 16.46
C GLY A 138 -8.32 -7.39 17.76
N ALA A 139 -7.23 -6.60 17.73
CA ALA A 139 -6.55 -6.16 18.95
C ALA A 139 -7.48 -5.36 19.88
N ASN A 140 -7.22 -5.43 21.19
CA ASN A 140 -8.06 -4.79 22.20
C ASN A 140 -7.71 -3.31 22.40
N SER A 141 -6.58 -2.86 21.85
CA SER A 141 -6.06 -1.51 22.01
C SER A 141 -5.76 -0.85 20.67
N SER A 142 -6.12 0.43 20.55
CA SER A 142 -5.69 1.28 19.43
C SER A 142 -4.18 1.51 19.38
N ASP A 143 -3.46 1.17 20.45
CA ASP A 143 -2.00 1.28 20.51
C ASP A 143 -1.29 0.05 19.92
N ALA A 144 -2.01 -1.05 19.63
CA ALA A 144 -1.41 -2.29 19.11
C ALA A 144 -0.65 -2.10 17.79
N LEU A 145 -1.27 -1.42 16.81
CA LEU A 145 -0.59 -1.13 15.54
C LEU A 145 0.64 -0.23 15.75
N PRO A 146 0.55 0.95 16.40
CA PRO A 146 1.74 1.75 16.71
C PRO A 146 2.84 0.98 17.43
N ASN A 147 2.50 0.14 18.41
CA ASN A 147 3.47 -0.64 19.16
C ASN A 147 4.16 -1.69 18.28
N MET A 148 3.42 -2.36 17.40
CA MET A 148 3.95 -3.32 16.43
C MET A 148 4.94 -2.67 15.47
N LEU A 149 4.56 -1.54 14.85
CA LEU A 149 5.41 -0.83 13.89
C LEU A 149 6.72 -0.37 14.55
N ARG A 150 6.61 0.23 15.73
CA ARG A 150 7.77 0.69 16.49
C ARG A 150 8.67 -0.49 16.88
N PHE A 151 8.08 -1.63 17.26
CA PHE A 151 8.83 -2.84 17.59
C PHE A 151 9.64 -3.33 16.37
N LEU A 152 9.00 -3.52 15.22
CA LEU A 152 9.67 -3.99 13.99
C LEU A 152 10.81 -3.05 13.58
N GLN A 153 10.54 -1.76 13.50
CA GLN A 153 11.53 -0.75 13.08
C GLN A 153 12.68 -0.58 14.10
N THR A 154 12.48 -0.95 15.36
CA THR A 154 13.57 -0.95 16.36
C THR A 154 14.50 -2.15 16.20
N LEU A 155 14.01 -3.26 15.65
CA LEU A 155 14.80 -4.48 15.45
C LEU A 155 15.58 -4.49 14.14
N ASP A 156 15.36 -3.47 13.31
CA ASP A 156 16.04 -3.30 12.05
C ASP A 156 17.55 -3.13 12.23
N THR A 157 18.32 -3.90 11.46
CA THR A 157 19.76 -4.02 11.68
C THR A 157 20.54 -2.75 11.39
N ASP A 158 20.09 -1.84 10.54
CA ASP A 158 20.81 -0.60 10.22
C ASP A 158 20.07 0.67 10.68
N ALA A 159 18.91 0.50 11.32
CA ALA A 159 18.02 1.56 11.78
C ALA A 159 17.52 2.51 10.67
N ASP A 160 17.51 2.06 9.41
CA ASP A 160 16.90 2.76 8.28
C ASP A 160 15.76 1.94 7.66
N PRO A 161 14.54 2.02 8.21
CA PRO A 161 13.45 1.15 7.78
C PRO A 161 12.99 1.45 6.33
N TYR A 162 13.44 2.55 5.71
CA TYR A 162 13.08 2.88 4.33
C TYR A 162 13.73 1.97 3.29
N ASN A 163 14.81 1.27 3.65
CA ASN A 163 15.52 0.35 2.76
C ASN A 163 15.11 -1.13 2.96
N GLY A 164 14.20 -1.39 3.90
CA GLY A 164 13.80 -2.73 4.36
C GLY A 164 13.77 -2.75 5.89
N ILE A 165 13.24 -3.82 6.48
CA ILE A 165 13.44 -4.10 7.90
C ILE A 165 14.12 -5.46 7.96
N GLN A 166 15.40 -5.48 8.34
CA GLN A 166 16.16 -6.71 8.45
C GLN A 166 16.24 -7.18 9.89
N ILE A 167 15.68 -8.37 10.17
CA ILE A 167 15.75 -8.98 11.49
C ILE A 167 17.00 -9.85 11.59
N SER A 168 17.91 -9.51 12.51
CA SER A 168 19.14 -10.29 12.70
C SER A 168 18.89 -11.66 13.35
N GLN A 169 19.79 -12.61 13.06
CA GLN A 169 19.80 -13.90 13.75
C GLN A 169 19.97 -13.76 15.27
N LEU A 170 20.76 -12.77 15.71
CA LEU A 170 21.00 -12.49 17.13
C LEU A 170 19.68 -12.13 17.85
N VAL A 171 18.82 -11.36 17.20
CA VAL A 171 17.50 -11.00 17.73
C VAL A 171 16.63 -12.25 17.90
N HIS A 172 16.66 -13.21 16.99
CA HIS A 172 15.92 -14.47 17.15
C HIS A 172 16.38 -15.28 18.36
N GLU A 173 17.70 -15.44 18.53
CA GLU A 173 18.29 -16.22 19.62
C GLU A 173 17.93 -15.62 21.00
N HIS A 174 17.92 -14.29 21.08
CA HIS A 174 17.59 -13.55 22.30
C HIS A 174 16.08 -13.33 22.50
N SER A 175 15.26 -13.65 21.49
CA SER A 175 13.79 -13.61 21.57
C SER A 175 13.18 -14.96 21.98
N THR A 176 13.99 -15.93 22.40
CA THR A 176 13.51 -17.23 22.88
C THR A 176 12.78 -17.07 24.21
N ASN A 177 11.63 -17.74 24.34
CA ASN A 177 10.72 -17.64 25.49
C ASN A 177 10.23 -16.22 25.84
N LEU A 178 10.43 -15.24 24.96
CA LEU A 178 9.90 -13.89 25.14
C LEU A 178 8.48 -13.80 24.61
N LYS A 179 7.70 -12.93 25.25
CA LYS A 179 6.38 -12.52 24.79
C LYS A 179 6.33 -11.00 24.83
N VAL A 180 5.77 -10.41 23.78
CA VAL A 180 5.51 -8.97 23.70
C VAL A 180 4.02 -8.80 23.63
N ASP A 181 3.49 -7.97 24.52
CA ASP A 181 2.08 -7.62 24.56
C ASP A 181 1.89 -6.29 23.83
N PHE A 182 1.41 -6.36 22.58
CA PHE A 182 1.18 -5.18 21.75
C PHE A 182 -0.05 -4.38 22.20
N ASP A 183 -0.97 -4.99 22.96
CA ASP A 183 -2.18 -4.31 23.46
C ASP A 183 -1.90 -3.33 24.62
N ARG A 184 -0.65 -3.27 25.12
CA ARG A 184 -0.24 -2.33 26.17
C ARG A 184 -0.40 -0.88 25.73
N LEU A 185 -0.69 -0.01 26.69
CA LEU A 185 -0.63 1.43 26.46
C LEU A 185 0.79 1.83 26.05
N LYS A 186 0.93 2.81 25.15
CA LYS A 186 2.24 3.24 24.59
C LYS A 186 3.35 3.41 25.62
N GLY A 187 3.08 4.08 26.75
CA GLY A 187 4.09 4.32 27.79
C GLY A 187 4.53 3.04 28.51
N ASP A 188 3.61 2.11 28.72
CA ASP A 188 3.88 0.82 29.35
C ASP A 188 4.57 -0.15 28.38
N PHE A 189 4.34 0.03 27.06
CA PHE A 189 4.94 -0.80 26.03
C PHE A 189 6.47 -0.67 26.02
N GLU A 190 6.99 0.56 26.07
CA GLU A 190 8.43 0.87 26.00
C GLU A 190 9.24 0.28 27.15
N VAL A 191 8.61 0.11 28.31
CA VAL A 191 9.26 -0.39 29.53
C VAL A 191 9.12 -1.91 29.72
N GLN A 192 8.56 -2.62 28.74
CA GLN A 192 8.50 -4.08 28.78
C GLN A 192 9.92 -4.67 28.86
N SER A 193 10.16 -5.55 29.81
CA SER A 193 11.49 -6.16 30.02
C SER A 193 12.01 -6.87 28.77
N ALA A 194 11.14 -7.60 28.07
CA ALA A 194 11.45 -8.25 26.79
C ALA A 194 11.97 -7.23 25.76
N LEU A 195 11.35 -6.04 25.71
CA LEU A 195 11.73 -4.99 24.78
C LEU A 195 13.07 -4.36 25.16
N THR A 196 13.28 -4.03 26.43
CA THR A 196 14.55 -3.44 26.90
C THR A 196 15.76 -4.33 26.63
N GLY A 197 15.62 -5.65 26.77
CA GLY A 197 16.67 -6.62 26.43
C GLY A 197 16.96 -6.68 24.93
N LEU A 198 15.91 -6.62 24.09
CA LEU A 198 16.06 -6.62 22.64
C LEU A 198 16.67 -5.32 22.10
N LEU A 199 16.30 -4.16 22.64
CA LEU A 199 16.91 -2.87 22.27
C LEU A 199 18.42 -2.87 22.55
N ALA A 200 18.85 -3.50 23.63
CA ALA A 200 20.28 -3.62 23.95
C ALA A 200 21.05 -4.55 22.99
N MET A 201 20.34 -5.40 22.22
CA MET A 201 20.93 -6.33 21.24
C MET A 201 20.83 -5.83 19.80
N ALA A 202 19.77 -5.12 19.45
CA ALA A 202 19.55 -4.54 18.13
C ALA A 202 20.41 -3.29 17.85
N THR A 203 21.55 -3.12 18.54
CA THR A 203 22.26 -1.84 18.63
C THR A 203 22.68 -1.27 17.27
N ASN A 204 21.83 -0.38 16.74
CA ASN A 204 22.14 0.75 15.88
C ASN A 204 21.21 1.98 16.17
N SER A 205 20.15 1.83 16.98
CA SER A 205 19.40 2.93 17.58
C SER A 205 19.03 2.61 19.05
N PRO A 206 19.47 3.41 20.05
CA PRO A 206 19.22 3.13 21.47
C PRO A 206 17.79 3.45 21.92
N THR A 207 16.94 3.93 21.02
CA THR A 207 15.58 4.38 21.32
C THR A 207 14.63 3.87 20.25
N MET A 208 13.40 3.54 20.66
CA MET A 208 12.34 3.26 19.71
C MET A 208 12.00 4.51 18.89
N PRO A 209 11.62 4.35 17.60
CA PRO A 209 11.07 5.46 16.84
C PRO A 209 9.82 6.01 17.53
N THR A 210 9.51 7.28 17.27
CA THR A 210 8.25 7.87 17.73
C THR A 210 7.07 7.18 17.01
N VAL A 211 5.89 7.20 17.62
CA VAL A 211 4.66 6.71 17.00
C VAL A 211 4.44 7.36 15.63
N PHE A 212 4.69 8.66 15.52
CA PHE A 212 4.54 9.40 14.27
C PHE A 212 5.52 8.90 13.21
N ALA A 213 6.81 8.77 13.54
CA ALA A 213 7.82 8.30 12.59
C ALA A 213 7.51 6.88 12.09
N ALA A 214 7.11 5.97 13.00
CA ALA A 214 6.78 4.61 12.64
C ALA A 214 5.55 4.51 11.73
N LEU A 215 4.49 5.27 12.03
CA LEU A 215 3.29 5.34 11.19
C LEU A 215 3.57 6.03 9.85
N ASP A 216 4.40 7.07 9.84
CA ASP A 216 4.79 7.77 8.61
C ASP A 216 5.56 6.84 7.68
N HIS A 217 6.53 6.10 8.20
CA HIS A 217 7.25 5.07 7.45
C HIS A 217 6.28 4.01 6.89
N PHE A 218 5.44 3.41 7.74
CA PHE A 218 4.46 2.40 7.34
C PHE A 218 3.54 2.90 6.23
N ARG A 219 3.06 4.16 6.31
CA ARG A 219 2.22 4.76 5.26
C ARG A 219 2.99 4.99 3.96
N THR A 220 4.29 5.26 4.00
CA THR A 220 5.15 5.23 2.80
C THR A 220 5.12 3.85 2.14
N THR A 221 5.29 2.80 2.95
CA THR A 221 5.30 1.43 2.45
C THR A 221 4.00 1.10 1.75
N MET A 222 2.86 1.40 2.39
CA MET A 222 1.55 1.11 1.81
C MET A 222 1.31 1.88 0.53
N LEU A 223 1.68 3.16 0.49
CA LEU A 223 1.62 3.99 -0.71
C LEU A 223 2.43 3.39 -1.88
N ASN A 224 3.63 2.87 -1.59
CA ASN A 224 4.49 2.27 -2.61
C ASN A 224 4.02 0.85 -3.02
N ALA A 225 3.51 0.06 -2.07
CA ALA A 225 3.14 -1.33 -2.30
C ALA A 225 1.84 -1.48 -3.11
N TYR A 226 0.94 -0.51 -2.98
CA TYR A 226 -0.34 -0.47 -3.71
C TYR A 226 -0.29 0.44 -4.94
N ASP A 227 0.87 1.01 -5.24
CA ASP A 227 1.09 1.68 -6.52
C ASP A 227 1.00 0.61 -7.62
N SER A 228 -0.13 0.58 -8.32
CA SER A 228 -0.44 -0.41 -9.37
C SER A 228 0.37 -0.18 -10.65
N ASN A 229 1.49 0.55 -10.55
CA ASN A 229 2.22 1.10 -11.67
C ASN A 229 2.53 0.01 -12.70
N SER A 230 1.79 0.08 -13.80
CA SER A 230 1.86 -0.88 -14.89
C SER A 230 2.75 -0.39 -16.03
N GLY A 231 3.47 0.74 -15.85
CA GLY A 231 4.30 1.31 -16.89
C GLY A 231 5.11 2.55 -16.48
N GLU A 232 5.26 3.49 -17.40
CA GLU A 232 5.92 4.77 -17.12
C GLU A 232 4.96 5.69 -16.35
N THR A 233 5.43 6.28 -15.25
CA THR A 233 4.66 7.27 -14.49
C THR A 233 4.42 8.51 -15.33
N VAL A 234 3.16 8.81 -15.62
CA VAL A 234 2.74 10.02 -16.35
C VAL A 234 2.21 11.10 -15.42
N LEU A 235 1.75 10.73 -14.23
CA LEU A 235 1.21 11.67 -13.25
C LEU A 235 1.44 11.19 -11.82
N ASN A 236 2.02 12.06 -10.99
CA ASN A 236 2.08 11.87 -9.54
C ASN A 236 1.05 12.79 -8.87
N LEU A 237 0.12 12.18 -8.14
CA LEU A 237 -0.95 12.88 -7.42
C LEU A 237 -0.54 13.22 -5.99
N VAL A 238 0.37 12.49 -5.35
CA VAL A 238 0.76 12.70 -3.96
C VAL A 238 1.31 14.12 -3.74
N GLY A 239 0.82 14.79 -2.70
CA GLY A 239 1.17 16.17 -2.37
C GLY A 239 0.44 17.23 -3.21
N THR A 240 -0.56 16.84 -4.01
CA THR A 240 -1.32 17.76 -4.86
C THR A 240 -2.75 17.98 -4.37
N LYS A 241 -3.36 19.07 -4.85
CA LYS A 241 -4.78 19.35 -4.66
C LYS A 241 -5.45 19.54 -6.02
N TRP A 242 -6.67 19.05 -6.13
CA TRP A 242 -7.47 19.13 -7.35
C TRP A 242 -8.88 19.59 -7.00
N ARG A 243 -9.49 20.32 -7.92
CA ARG A 243 -10.89 20.72 -7.84
C ARG A 243 -11.63 20.06 -8.98
N SER A 244 -12.67 19.33 -8.62
CA SER A 244 -13.59 18.68 -9.53
C SER A 244 -14.86 19.48 -9.66
N THR A 245 -15.40 19.50 -10.88
CA THR A 245 -16.72 20.02 -11.19
C THR A 245 -17.56 18.90 -11.77
N PHE A 246 -18.72 18.63 -11.17
CA PHE A 246 -19.69 17.67 -11.69
C PHE A 246 -20.71 18.38 -12.59
N SER A 247 -21.00 17.78 -13.74
CA SER A 247 -22.03 18.21 -14.68
C SER A 247 -22.78 17.02 -15.27
N SER A 248 -23.97 17.26 -15.80
CA SER A 248 -24.72 16.28 -16.59
C SER A 248 -25.62 17.00 -17.60
N GLU A 249 -25.94 16.33 -18.71
CA GLU A 249 -26.81 16.92 -19.74
C GLU A 249 -28.19 17.31 -19.17
N ALA A 250 -28.74 16.49 -18.27
CA ALA A 250 -30.02 16.73 -17.61
C ALA A 250 -30.02 17.97 -16.70
N CYS A 251 -28.84 18.45 -16.29
CA CYS A 251 -28.69 19.56 -15.34
C CYS A 251 -28.28 20.89 -15.99
N GLY A 252 -28.00 20.91 -17.30
CA GLY A 252 -27.55 22.11 -18.01
C GLY A 252 -26.32 22.74 -17.34
N ASP A 253 -26.41 24.03 -17.02
CA ASP A 253 -25.31 24.79 -16.40
C ASP A 253 -25.15 24.54 -14.88
N THR A 254 -26.06 23.77 -14.27
CA THR A 254 -25.96 23.46 -12.83
C THR A 254 -24.79 22.53 -12.59
N SER A 255 -23.85 22.96 -11.76
CA SER A 255 -22.69 22.16 -11.38
C SER A 255 -22.41 22.26 -9.89
N VAL A 256 -21.64 21.30 -9.38
CA VAL A 256 -21.16 21.29 -8.00
C VAL A 256 -19.69 20.96 -7.93
N GLU A 257 -19.04 21.39 -6.85
CA GLU A 257 -17.60 21.22 -6.66
C GLU A 257 -17.25 20.18 -5.59
N LEU A 258 -16.12 19.52 -5.82
CA LEU A 258 -15.43 18.65 -4.88
C LEU A 258 -13.94 18.97 -4.89
N THR A 259 -13.32 19.03 -3.73
CA THR A 259 -11.87 19.21 -3.60
C THR A 259 -11.23 17.89 -3.24
N HIS A 260 -10.21 17.49 -3.98
CA HIS A 260 -9.38 16.33 -3.73
C HIS A 260 -8.04 16.80 -3.16
N THR A 261 -7.59 16.17 -2.08
CA THR A 261 -6.25 16.33 -1.52
C THR A 261 -5.61 14.98 -1.44
N PHE A 262 -4.53 14.80 -2.19
CA PHE A 262 -3.74 13.58 -2.17
C PHE A 262 -2.53 13.84 -1.28
N ASN A 263 -2.38 13.07 -0.22
CA ASN A 263 -1.20 13.11 0.61
C ASN A 263 -0.74 11.69 0.92
N LYS A 264 0.35 11.57 1.67
CA LYS A 264 0.95 10.29 2.00
C LYS A 264 0.03 9.35 2.79
N LEU A 265 -0.92 9.88 3.56
CA LEU A 265 -1.87 9.08 4.33
C LEU A 265 -3.01 8.52 3.47
N GLY A 266 -3.32 9.18 2.36
CA GLY A 266 -4.46 8.80 1.52
C GLY A 266 -4.98 9.93 0.66
N HIS A 267 -6.14 9.66 0.07
CA HIS A 267 -6.93 10.56 -0.74
C HIS A 267 -8.10 11.10 0.09
N PHE A 268 -8.17 12.43 0.20
CA PHE A 268 -9.19 13.13 0.95
C PHE A 268 -10.06 13.95 0.00
N THR A 269 -11.37 13.82 0.14
CA THR A 269 -12.34 14.59 -0.65
C THR A 269 -13.18 15.47 0.26
N THR A 270 -13.55 16.65 -0.21
CA THR A 270 -14.40 17.59 0.55
C THR A 270 -15.29 18.38 -0.40
N GLY A 271 -16.61 18.26 -0.23
CA GLY A 271 -17.60 18.88 -1.11
C GLY A 271 -18.74 17.93 -1.45
N TYR A 272 -19.41 18.20 -2.57
CA TYR A 272 -20.50 17.36 -3.07
C TYR A 272 -19.93 16.22 -3.91
N HIS A 273 -20.29 14.98 -3.59
CA HIS A 273 -19.79 13.78 -4.29
C HIS A 273 -20.68 13.33 -5.46
N ASP A 274 -21.81 14.00 -5.68
CA ASP A 274 -22.69 13.70 -6.81
C ASP A 274 -23.59 14.89 -7.13
N LEU A 275 -24.03 14.99 -8.39
CA LEU A 275 -25.02 15.93 -8.91
C LEU A 275 -26.29 15.16 -9.27
N LYS A 276 -27.37 15.36 -8.51
CA LYS A 276 -28.64 14.65 -8.72
C LYS A 276 -29.73 15.57 -9.24
N GLN A 277 -30.46 15.10 -10.26
CA GLN A 277 -31.73 15.66 -10.68
C GLN A 277 -32.84 15.16 -9.74
N ARG A 278 -33.72 16.06 -9.32
CA ARG A 278 -34.91 15.75 -8.51
C ARG A 278 -36.11 15.48 -9.42
N ASP A 279 -37.18 14.95 -8.84
CA ASP A 279 -38.46 14.69 -9.53
C ASP A 279 -39.09 15.96 -10.14
N ASP A 280 -38.77 17.14 -9.61
CA ASP A 280 -39.23 18.44 -10.13
C ASP A 280 -38.38 18.97 -11.31
N GLY A 281 -37.42 18.17 -11.79
CA GLY A 281 -36.49 18.51 -12.86
C GLY A 281 -35.31 19.39 -12.41
N SER A 282 -35.29 19.89 -11.17
CA SER A 282 -34.20 20.70 -10.65
C SER A 282 -32.99 19.84 -10.27
N CYS A 283 -31.78 20.37 -10.49
CA CYS A 283 -30.56 19.72 -10.05
C CYS A 283 -30.00 20.31 -8.76
N LYS A 284 -29.37 19.45 -7.94
CA LYS A 284 -28.63 19.87 -6.75
C LYS A 284 -27.44 18.96 -6.50
N GLY A 285 -26.45 19.51 -5.80
CA GLY A 285 -25.44 18.69 -5.13
C GLY A 285 -26.07 17.74 -4.13
N SER A 286 -25.56 16.53 -4.10
CA SER A 286 -25.88 15.51 -3.10
C SER A 286 -24.61 14.96 -2.48
N SER A 287 -24.75 14.20 -1.39
CA SER A 287 -23.61 13.57 -0.71
C SER A 287 -22.52 14.57 -0.28
N LEU A 288 -22.93 15.68 0.35
CA LEU A 288 -22.00 16.64 0.93
C LEU A 288 -21.25 15.99 2.11
N ALA A 289 -19.94 15.80 1.97
CA ALA A 289 -19.15 15.10 2.97
C ALA A 289 -17.67 15.50 2.94
N VAL A 290 -16.95 15.08 3.98
CA VAL A 290 -15.50 14.92 3.98
C VAL A 290 -15.23 13.44 4.03
N LEU A 291 -14.66 12.86 2.96
CA LEU A 291 -14.31 11.45 2.91
C LEU A 291 -12.79 11.29 2.87
N MET A 292 -12.32 10.17 3.38
CA MET A 292 -10.93 9.75 3.35
C MET A 292 -10.90 8.30 2.89
N ALA A 293 -10.13 8.04 1.84
CA ALA A 293 -9.75 6.70 1.42
C ALA A 293 -8.25 6.53 1.66
N LEU A 294 -7.88 5.39 2.24
CA LEU A 294 -6.50 4.93 2.20
C LEU A 294 -6.26 4.31 0.82
N TYR A 295 -5.04 4.39 0.27
CA TYR A 295 -4.76 3.93 -1.10
C TYR A 295 -4.98 2.42 -1.28
N GLU A 296 -4.88 1.65 -0.19
CA GLU A 296 -5.20 0.23 -0.13
C GLU A 296 -6.66 -0.08 -0.49
N ASN A 297 -7.54 0.90 -0.30
CA ASN A 297 -8.99 0.78 -0.48
C ASN A 297 -9.54 1.85 -1.43
N ASP A 298 -8.68 2.57 -2.16
CA ASP A 298 -9.10 3.56 -3.14
C ASP A 298 -9.12 2.94 -4.54
N ASP A 299 -10.31 2.54 -4.98
CA ASP A 299 -10.50 1.87 -6.28
C ASP A 299 -10.05 2.74 -7.46
N MET A 300 -10.16 4.07 -7.35
CA MET A 300 -9.85 4.98 -8.45
C MET A 300 -8.38 5.39 -8.47
N PHE A 301 -7.87 5.82 -7.32
CA PHE A 301 -6.59 6.53 -7.19
C PHE A 301 -5.56 5.78 -6.35
N SER A 302 -5.65 4.46 -6.24
CA SER A 302 -4.58 3.63 -5.66
C SER A 302 -3.20 3.91 -6.29
N CYS A 303 -3.14 4.29 -7.57
CA CYS A 303 -1.92 4.63 -8.30
C CYS A 303 -1.29 5.98 -7.92
N ALA A 304 -1.84 6.73 -6.95
CA ALA A 304 -1.51 8.15 -6.73
C ALA A 304 -0.01 8.47 -6.63
N ASN A 305 0.82 7.52 -6.21
CA ASN A 305 2.27 7.69 -6.11
C ASN A 305 3.02 7.66 -7.45
N GLY A 306 2.38 7.23 -8.53
CA GLY A 306 3.08 6.93 -9.76
C GLY A 306 2.21 6.53 -10.95
N CYS A 307 0.99 7.06 -11.07
CA CYS A 307 0.01 6.62 -12.07
C CYS A 307 0.58 6.55 -13.49
N SER A 308 0.43 5.38 -14.11
CA SER A 308 0.66 5.18 -15.54
C SER A 308 -0.53 5.65 -16.37
N LEU A 309 -0.35 5.69 -17.69
CA LEU A 309 -1.47 6.03 -18.59
C LEU A 309 -2.60 5.00 -18.52
N THR A 310 -2.27 3.72 -18.33
CA THR A 310 -3.26 2.64 -18.16
C THR A 310 -4.06 2.81 -16.88
N ASP A 311 -3.41 3.22 -15.79
CA ASP A 311 -4.10 3.48 -14.51
C ASP A 311 -5.11 4.63 -14.63
N LEU A 312 -4.82 5.63 -15.47
CA LEU A 312 -5.67 6.80 -15.68
C LEU A 312 -6.59 6.71 -16.91
N ASN A 313 -6.64 5.55 -17.58
CA ASN A 313 -7.52 5.28 -18.72
C ASN A 313 -8.17 3.90 -18.56
N ARG A 314 -8.91 3.73 -17.47
CA ARG A 314 -9.59 2.48 -17.08
C ARG A 314 -10.95 2.77 -16.48
N THR A 315 -11.80 1.75 -16.47
CA THR A 315 -13.09 1.76 -15.77
C THR A 315 -12.95 0.97 -14.47
N VAL A 316 -13.44 1.55 -13.39
CA VAL A 316 -13.51 0.91 -12.07
C VAL A 316 -14.95 0.88 -11.57
N ARG A 317 -15.34 -0.19 -10.89
CA ARG A 317 -16.66 -0.29 -10.27
C ARG A 317 -16.59 0.31 -8.88
N ILE A 318 -17.36 1.37 -8.65
CA ILE A 318 -17.53 1.97 -7.33
C ILE A 318 -18.72 1.30 -6.66
N ASN A 319 -18.55 0.81 -5.43
CA ASN A 319 -19.59 0.04 -4.72
C ASN A 319 -20.44 0.87 -3.76
N GLY A 320 -20.07 2.12 -3.48
CA GLY A 320 -20.81 3.00 -2.58
C GLY A 320 -20.45 4.48 -2.76
N PRO A 321 -21.33 5.42 -2.40
CA PRO A 321 -22.63 5.24 -1.73
C PRO A 321 -23.75 4.70 -2.63
N GLU A 322 -23.61 4.83 -3.93
CA GLU A 322 -24.46 4.24 -4.95
C GLU A 322 -23.55 3.54 -5.96
N ALA A 323 -23.84 2.28 -6.28
CA ALA A 323 -22.94 1.51 -7.10
C ALA A 323 -23.02 1.98 -8.56
N HIS A 324 -21.86 2.25 -9.16
CA HIS A 324 -21.76 2.79 -10.52
C HIS A 324 -20.38 2.51 -11.12
N ASP A 325 -20.26 2.61 -12.43
CA ASP A 325 -18.99 2.48 -13.13
C ASP A 325 -18.37 3.87 -13.31
N ALA A 326 -17.11 4.03 -12.92
CA ALA A 326 -16.35 5.27 -13.06
C ALA A 326 -15.23 5.04 -14.09
N THR A 327 -15.33 5.69 -15.24
CA THR A 327 -14.29 5.63 -16.28
C THR A 327 -13.39 6.84 -16.17
N ILE A 328 -12.14 6.61 -15.76
CA ILE A 328 -11.10 7.62 -15.64
C ILE A 328 -10.48 7.82 -17.03
N VAL A 329 -10.31 9.09 -17.44
CA VAL A 329 -9.69 9.48 -18.70
C VAL A 329 -8.69 10.59 -18.46
N HIS A 330 -7.45 10.38 -18.88
CA HIS A 330 -6.38 11.35 -18.77
C HIS A 330 -5.51 11.36 -20.03
N ALA A 331 -5.26 12.56 -20.55
CA ALA A 331 -4.29 12.78 -21.61
C ALA A 331 -2.94 13.25 -21.02
N PRO A 332 -1.80 12.64 -21.41
CA PRO A 332 -0.48 13.03 -20.94
C PRO A 332 -0.21 14.52 -21.10
N GLY A 333 0.48 15.12 -20.12
CA GLY A 333 0.87 16.54 -20.15
C GLY A 333 -0.26 17.52 -19.85
N THR A 334 -1.47 17.03 -19.54
CA THR A 334 -2.57 17.87 -19.07
C THR A 334 -2.62 17.93 -17.55
N SER A 335 -3.18 19.01 -17.01
CA SER A 335 -3.52 19.12 -15.58
C SER A 335 -5.00 18.80 -15.36
N THR A 336 -5.53 17.84 -16.11
CA THR A 336 -6.95 17.50 -16.11
C THR A 336 -7.15 16.00 -16.13
N ILE A 337 -8.06 15.53 -15.29
CA ILE A 337 -8.59 14.16 -15.29
C ILE A 337 -10.09 14.29 -15.48
N THR A 338 -10.65 13.51 -16.38
CA THR A 338 -12.11 13.42 -16.56
C THR A 338 -12.56 12.07 -16.05
N ILE A 339 -13.62 12.03 -15.26
CA ILE A 339 -14.26 10.78 -14.83
C ILE A 339 -15.69 10.80 -15.33
N ILE A 340 -16.08 9.71 -15.99
CA ILE A 340 -17.45 9.49 -16.45
C ILE A 340 -18.09 8.49 -15.51
N HIS A 341 -19.06 8.94 -14.71
CA HIS A 341 -19.82 8.10 -13.79
C HIS A 341 -21.09 7.61 -14.48
N GLN A 342 -21.18 6.31 -14.73
CA GLN A 342 -22.33 5.64 -15.32
C GLN A 342 -23.04 4.80 -14.27
N TYR A 343 -24.22 5.26 -13.86
CA TYR A 343 -25.04 4.62 -12.84
C TYR A 343 -25.92 3.52 -13.45
N ASP A 344 -26.28 2.53 -12.63
CA ASP A 344 -27.07 1.38 -13.07
C ASP A 344 -28.50 1.76 -13.56
N ASP A 345 -28.99 2.95 -13.17
CA ASP A 345 -30.26 3.52 -13.63
C ASP A 345 -30.16 4.24 -14.99
N GLY A 346 -28.97 4.25 -15.62
CA GLY A 346 -28.68 4.89 -16.90
C GLY A 346 -28.30 6.36 -16.80
N ARG A 347 -28.23 6.93 -15.59
CA ARG A 347 -27.76 8.30 -15.38
C ARG A 347 -26.26 8.38 -15.65
N GLU A 348 -25.85 9.44 -16.34
CA GLU A 348 -24.43 9.78 -16.54
C GLU A 348 -24.10 11.12 -15.90
N VAL A 349 -23.00 11.17 -15.15
CA VAL A 349 -22.45 12.39 -14.56
C VAL A 349 -20.98 12.50 -14.95
N LEU A 350 -20.59 13.65 -15.48
CA LEU A 350 -19.22 13.98 -15.84
C LEU A 350 -18.55 14.72 -14.69
N GLU A 351 -17.46 14.19 -14.17
CA GLU A 351 -16.56 14.88 -13.24
C GLU A 351 -15.33 15.36 -14.00
N THR A 352 -15.03 16.66 -13.94
CA THR A 352 -13.79 17.22 -14.49
C THR A 352 -12.89 17.71 -13.37
N MET A 353 -11.81 16.98 -13.09
CA MET A 353 -10.81 17.33 -12.10
C MET A 353 -9.74 18.23 -12.71
N LYS A 354 -9.40 19.34 -12.05
CA LYS A 354 -8.30 20.23 -12.42
C LYS A 354 -7.37 20.50 -11.24
N LYS A 355 -6.07 20.48 -11.47
CA LYS A 355 -5.06 20.78 -10.45
C LYS A 355 -5.19 22.23 -9.98
N VAL A 356 -5.07 22.46 -8.67
CA VAL A 356 -5.21 23.77 -8.00
C VAL A 356 -3.87 24.26 -7.45
#